data_AF-A0A2V2V0A5-F1
#
_entry.id   AF-A0A2V2V0A5-F1
#
_cell.length_a   1.000
_cell.length_b   1.000
_cell.length_c   1.000
_cell.angle_alpha   90.00
_cell.angle_beta   90.00
_cell.angle_gamma   90.00
#
_symmetry.space_group_name_H-M   'P 1'
#
loop_
_entity.id
_entity.type
_entity.pdbx_description
1 polymer ?
#
loop_
_entity_poly.entity_id
_entity_poly.type
_entity_poly.pdbx_seq_one_letter_code
_entity_poly.pdbx_strand_id
1 'polypeptide(L)'
;MDQYWGSRKVLYTGGEKKWQSEDPSHKLLRIVRVREHGPFEDFANAPICTYLGVLTLSRLARVMSPHDIFFLVLGMKNVLQSEALEKYSLSVFLIENFVTSIVRDLKELPPPSPSKPRSSVLTLNPHGYPTEAAAITELKLIDRLQELKYRVLCMPTSPTFPLVDGFFFLNSPRRTLAGLQMTRAHAHHTTTSTVRQFTEYLSWFFTNWEEFAQGLSWEMIYVQHAFSTMISKWQRCVPVNPNNETDAEKEIVAFWDGRYTNTSLC
;
A
#
# COMPACT_ATOMS: atom_id res chain seq x y z
N MET A 1 42.66 -3.74 26.18
CA MET A 1 41.38 -4.18 26.77
C MET A 1 40.61 -2.93 27.12
N ASP A 2 39.56 -2.68 26.34
CA ASP A 2 38.25 -2.10 26.67
C ASP A 2 38.14 -0.83 27.54
N GLN A 3 37.23 0.11 27.36
CA GLN A 3 36.12 0.39 26.44
C GLN A 3 35.55 1.71 26.97
N TYR A 4 35.43 2.76 26.17
CA TYR A 4 34.36 3.75 26.39
C TYR A 4 33.81 4.17 25.03
N TRP A 5 32.66 3.58 24.74
CA TRP A 5 31.87 3.74 23.54
C TRP A 5 31.53 5.22 23.31
N GLY A 6 32.14 5.79 22.27
CA GLY A 6 31.83 7.11 21.76
C GLY A 6 30.37 7.22 21.33
N SER A 7 29.85 8.43 21.51
CA SER A 7 28.57 8.98 21.07
C SER A 7 27.97 8.23 19.87
N ARG A 8 26.79 7.63 20.07
CA ARG A 8 26.05 6.89 19.04
C ARG A 8 25.66 7.85 17.90
N LYS A 9 26.44 7.86 16.84
CA LYS A 9 26.15 8.58 15.60
C LYS A 9 25.19 7.77 14.74
N VAL A 10 23.99 8.32 14.55
CA VAL A 10 22.94 7.79 13.68
C VAL A 10 23.33 8.00 12.22
N LEU A 11 22.86 7.17 11.30
CA LEU A 11 23.03 7.39 9.86
C LEU A 11 21.65 7.41 9.20
N TYR A 12 21.27 8.53 8.58
CA TYR A 12 20.21 8.54 7.56
C TYR A 12 20.86 8.60 6.18
N THR A 13 20.46 7.72 5.27
CA THR A 13 20.86 7.76 3.86
C THR A 13 19.77 8.47 3.06
N GLY A 14 19.92 9.79 2.91
CA GLY A 14 19.24 10.58 1.89
C GLY A 14 20.31 11.30 1.07
N GLY A 15 20.65 10.78 -0.11
CA GLY A 15 21.74 11.26 -0.96
C GLY A 15 23.16 10.77 -0.57
N GLU A 16 24.20 11.34 -1.19
CA GLU A 16 25.62 10.99 -0.95
C GLU A 16 26.12 11.37 0.46
N LYS A 17 25.36 12.17 1.21
CA LYS A 17 25.75 12.63 2.55
C LYS A 17 24.90 11.96 3.62
N LYS A 18 25.59 11.26 4.52
CA LYS A 18 25.01 10.61 5.70
C LYS A 18 24.63 11.67 6.74
N TRP A 19 23.36 11.77 7.12
CA TRP A 19 22.95 12.62 8.24
C TRP A 19 23.23 11.95 9.57
N GLN A 20 23.98 12.62 10.44
CA GLN A 20 24.30 12.16 11.79
C GLN A 20 23.50 12.96 12.83
N SER A 21 22.75 12.25 13.67
CA SER A 21 22.11 12.80 14.86
C SER A 21 22.73 12.16 16.10
N GLU A 22 23.00 12.97 17.12
CA GLU A 22 23.58 12.53 18.40
C GLU A 22 22.51 12.07 19.41
N ASP A 23 21.23 12.42 19.19
CA ASP A 23 20.09 12.02 20.03
C ASP A 23 18.90 11.52 19.19
N PRO A 24 19.01 10.33 18.58
CA PRO A 24 17.84 9.70 17.96
C PRO A 24 16.80 9.42 19.03
N SER A 25 15.54 9.77 18.75
CA SER A 25 14.43 9.37 19.59
C SER A 25 14.31 7.84 19.61
N HIS A 26 14.85 7.20 20.65
CA HIS A 26 14.72 5.77 20.95
C HIS A 26 13.25 5.33 21.11
N LYS A 27 12.33 6.29 21.20
CA LYS A 27 10.87 6.06 21.20
C LYS A 27 10.30 5.82 19.79
N LEU A 28 11.03 6.18 18.74
CA LEU A 28 10.59 6.04 17.35
C LEU A 28 11.40 5.01 16.56
N LEU A 29 12.67 4.86 16.90
CA LEU A 29 13.62 4.04 16.16
C LEU A 29 14.26 2.97 17.05
N ARG A 30 14.59 1.84 16.43
CA ARG A 30 15.44 0.78 16.98
C ARG A 30 16.66 0.58 16.10
N ILE A 31 17.76 0.13 16.70
CA ILE A 31 18.95 -0.29 15.96
C ILE A 31 18.78 -1.76 15.61
N VAL A 32 18.95 -2.10 14.35
CA VAL A 32 18.94 -3.49 13.87
C VAL A 32 20.29 -3.85 13.28
N ARG A 33 20.66 -5.13 13.44
CA ARG A 33 21.84 -5.71 12.81
C ARG A 33 21.51 -6.03 11.35
N VAL A 34 22.32 -5.50 10.44
CA VAL A 34 22.24 -5.76 9.01
C VAL A 34 23.35 -6.75 8.67
N ARG A 35 22.95 -7.90 8.12
CA ARG A 35 23.89 -8.93 7.69
C ARG A 35 23.96 -8.92 6.17
N GLU A 36 25.02 -8.33 5.63
CA GLU A 36 25.33 -8.43 4.20
C GLU A 36 26.08 -9.72 3.89
N HIS A 37 26.27 -10.03 2.60
CA HIS A 37 27.09 -11.18 2.18
C HIS A 37 28.55 -10.93 2.57
N GLY A 38 29.00 -11.52 3.69
CA GLY A 38 30.40 -11.44 4.12
C GLY A 38 30.60 -11.54 5.63
N PRO A 39 31.85 -11.37 6.11
CA PRO A 39 32.20 -11.41 7.53
C PRO A 39 31.91 -10.09 8.27
N PHE A 40 31.54 -9.03 7.55
CA PHE A 40 31.28 -7.71 8.14
C PHE A 40 29.83 -7.58 8.59
N GLU A 41 29.65 -7.01 9.77
CA GLU A 41 28.34 -6.71 10.33
C GLU A 41 28.12 -5.20 10.29
N ASP A 42 26.96 -4.78 9.83
CA ASP A 42 26.55 -3.37 9.83
C ASP A 42 25.34 -3.16 10.75
N PHE A 43 25.07 -1.91 11.13
CA PHE A 43 23.96 -1.53 11.98
C PHE A 43 23.19 -0.37 11.36
N ALA A 44 21.87 -0.52 11.30
CA ALA A 44 21.01 0.49 10.72
C ALA A 44 19.85 0.84 11.65
N ASN A 45 19.27 2.02 11.44
CA ASN A 45 18.06 2.44 12.13
C ASN A 45 16.85 1.89 11.40
N ALA A 46 15.95 1.28 12.15
CA ALA A 46 14.64 0.86 11.68
C ALA A 46 13.55 1.50 12.54
N PRO A 47 12.34 1.71 12.02
CA PRO A 47 11.19 2.04 12.85
C PRO A 47 10.98 0.99 13.94
N ILE A 48 10.59 1.43 15.14
CA ILE A 48 10.33 0.52 16.26
C ILE A 48 9.13 -0.40 15.98
N CYS A 49 8.17 0.06 15.19
CA CYS A 49 7.04 -0.72 14.68
C CYS A 49 6.55 -0.21 13.33
N THR A 50 5.78 -1.05 12.61
CA THR A 50 5.25 -0.73 11.28
C THR A 50 4.41 0.55 11.27
N TYR A 51 3.57 0.75 12.29
CA TYR A 51 2.73 1.94 12.45
C TYR A 51 3.54 3.24 12.43
N LEU A 52 4.59 3.32 13.25
CA LEU A 52 5.45 4.51 13.30
C LEU A 52 6.27 4.67 12.02
N GLY A 53 6.68 3.57 11.38
CA GLY A 53 7.35 3.62 10.09
C GLY A 53 6.46 4.21 8.99
N VAL A 54 5.21 3.76 8.89
CA VAL A 54 4.22 4.30 7.94
C VAL A 54 4.03 5.80 8.17
N LEU A 55 3.79 6.23 9.41
CA LEU A 55 3.59 7.65 9.72
C LEU A 55 4.83 8.50 9.41
N THR A 56 6.02 8.00 9.73
CA THR A 56 7.27 8.71 9.50
C THR A 56 7.53 8.89 8.01
N LEU A 57 7.45 7.82 7.22
CA LEU A 57 7.72 7.88 5.77
C LEU A 57 6.64 8.66 5.02
N SER A 58 5.38 8.58 5.45
CA SER A 58 4.30 9.40 4.90
C SER A 58 4.55 10.90 5.09
N ARG A 59 5.08 11.30 6.25
CA ARG A 59 5.45 12.70 6.52
C ARG A 59 6.67 13.12 5.70
N LEU A 60 7.67 12.24 5.60
CA LEU A 60 8.88 12.48 4.82
C LEU A 60 8.59 12.61 3.32
N ALA A 61 7.73 11.75 2.76
CA ALA A 61 7.33 11.78 1.36
C ALA A 61 6.70 13.12 0.93
N ARG A 62 6.13 13.88 1.88
CA ARG A 62 5.54 15.20 1.62
C ARG A 62 6.54 16.35 1.61
N VAL A 63 7.73 16.17 2.20
CA VAL A 63 8.73 17.23 2.37
C VAL A 63 10.02 16.95 1.60
N MET A 64 10.29 15.68 1.28
CA MET A 64 11.45 15.26 0.51
C MET A 64 11.19 15.37 -0.99
N SER A 65 12.25 15.54 -1.77
CA SER A 65 12.14 15.39 -3.22
C SER A 65 11.76 13.95 -3.57
N PRO A 66 11.11 13.70 -4.74
CA PRO A 66 10.78 12.35 -5.16
C PRO A 66 12.01 11.44 -5.18
N HIS A 67 13.13 11.93 -5.71
CA HIS A 67 14.39 11.22 -5.73
C HIS A 67 14.81 10.80 -4.31
N ASP A 68 14.85 11.73 -3.36
CA ASP A 68 15.37 11.43 -2.02
C ASP A 68 14.50 10.44 -1.25
N ILE A 69 13.17 10.50 -1.38
CA ILE A 69 12.29 9.53 -0.74
C ILE A 69 12.43 8.15 -1.38
N PHE A 70 12.60 8.05 -2.70
CA PHE A 70 12.91 6.77 -3.35
C PHE A 70 14.22 6.19 -2.83
N PHE A 71 15.30 6.98 -2.79
CA PHE A 71 16.58 6.53 -2.26
C PHE A 71 16.50 6.14 -0.79
N LEU A 72 15.75 6.88 0.03
CA LEU A 72 15.52 6.53 1.42
C LEU A 72 14.84 5.17 1.53
N VAL A 73 13.74 4.96 0.80
CA VAL A 73 12.99 3.69 0.86
C VAL A 73 13.85 2.53 0.37
N LEU A 74 14.52 2.67 -0.77
CA LEU A 74 15.42 1.65 -1.32
C LEU A 74 16.58 1.32 -0.37
N GLY A 75 17.13 2.33 0.31
CA GLY A 75 18.20 2.17 1.29
C GLY A 75 17.79 1.30 2.49
N MET A 76 16.49 1.16 2.78
CA MET A 76 16.00 0.29 3.84
C MET A 76 15.91 -1.19 3.45
N LYS A 77 16.21 -1.56 2.20
CA LYS A 77 16.06 -2.95 1.71
C LYS A 77 16.85 -3.99 2.52
N ASN A 78 18.03 -3.62 3.01
CA ASN A 78 18.88 -4.51 3.81
C ASN A 78 18.52 -4.48 5.31
N VAL A 79 17.64 -3.56 5.71
CA VAL A 79 17.27 -3.27 7.09
C VAL A 79 15.92 -3.88 7.46
N LEU A 80 15.02 -3.98 6.48
CA LEU A 80 13.64 -4.37 6.66
C LEU A 80 13.31 -5.67 5.93
N GLN A 81 12.27 -6.35 6.43
CA GLN A 81 11.63 -7.44 5.70
C GLN A 81 10.99 -6.91 4.40
N SER A 82 10.91 -7.76 3.37
CA SER A 82 10.39 -7.37 2.04
C SER A 82 8.98 -6.79 2.13
N GLU A 83 8.14 -7.37 2.99
CA GLU A 83 6.76 -6.97 3.22
C GLU A 83 6.66 -5.54 3.79
N ALA A 84 7.57 -5.17 4.70
CA ALA A 84 7.63 -3.81 5.23
C ALA A 84 8.11 -2.81 4.17
N LEU A 85 9.08 -3.22 3.34
CA LEU A 85 9.58 -2.40 2.24
C LEU A 85 8.49 -2.15 1.18
N GLU A 86 7.72 -3.16 0.81
CA GLU A 86 6.59 -3.06 -0.12
C GLU A 86 5.55 -2.05 0.38
N LYS A 87 5.16 -2.15 1.66
CA LYS A 87 4.24 -1.18 2.28
C LYS A 87 4.79 0.23 2.28
N TYR A 88 6.04 0.41 2.69
CA TYR A 88 6.67 1.73 2.75
C TYR A 88 6.83 2.37 1.38
N SER A 89 7.03 1.55 0.35
CA SER A 89 7.09 1.99 -1.05
C SER A 89 5.79 2.64 -1.49
N LEU A 90 4.63 2.31 -0.91
CA LEU A 90 3.35 2.96 -1.26
C LEU A 90 3.32 4.47 -0.93
N SER A 91 4.20 4.95 -0.04
CA SER A 91 4.31 6.38 0.30
C SER A 91 4.58 7.26 -0.92
N VAL A 92 5.13 6.69 -2.01
CA VAL A 92 5.40 7.41 -3.26
C VAL A 92 4.13 7.85 -3.98
N PHE A 93 2.97 7.25 -3.70
CA PHE A 93 1.68 7.69 -4.21
C PHE A 93 1.24 9.06 -3.64
N LEU A 94 1.91 9.56 -2.61
CA LEU A 94 1.71 10.92 -2.09
C LEU A 94 2.37 12.00 -2.96
N ILE A 95 3.14 11.59 -3.96
CA ILE A 95 3.96 12.47 -4.78
C ILE A 95 3.27 12.70 -6.12
N GLU A 96 2.87 13.93 -6.40
CA GLU A 96 2.13 14.29 -7.62
C GLU A 96 2.85 13.88 -8.90
N ASN A 97 4.13 14.26 -9.04
CA ASN A 97 4.92 13.95 -10.24
C ASN A 97 5.07 12.45 -10.45
N PHE A 98 5.09 11.64 -9.39
CA PHE A 98 5.12 10.20 -9.51
C PHE A 98 3.78 9.70 -10.08
N VAL A 99 2.66 10.04 -9.43
CA VAL A 99 1.34 9.54 -9.84
C VAL A 99 0.97 10.00 -11.25
N THR A 100 1.20 11.27 -11.58
CA THR A 100 0.93 11.79 -12.93
C THR A 100 1.80 11.16 -14.01
N SER A 101 3.00 10.67 -13.66
CA SER A 101 3.84 9.91 -14.58
C SER A 101 3.31 8.49 -14.77
N ILE A 102 3.07 7.74 -13.69
CA ILE A 102 2.62 6.34 -13.77
C ILE A 102 1.23 6.19 -14.38
N VAL A 103 0.36 7.20 -14.27
CA VAL A 103 -0.97 7.19 -14.89
C VAL A 103 -0.90 6.98 -16.41
N ARG A 104 0.16 7.45 -17.06
CA ARG A 104 0.37 7.26 -18.50
C ARG A 104 0.71 5.82 -18.87
N ASP A 105 1.25 5.07 -17.91
CA ASP A 105 1.69 3.68 -18.07
C ASP A 105 0.69 2.68 -17.49
N LEU A 106 -0.42 3.17 -16.90
CA LEU A 106 -1.49 2.30 -16.39
C LEU A 106 -2.12 1.50 -17.53
N LYS A 107 -2.11 0.19 -17.36
CA LYS A 107 -2.72 -0.74 -18.30
C LYS A 107 -4.01 -1.30 -17.72
N GLU A 108 -5.12 -0.93 -18.33
CA GLU A 108 -6.44 -1.45 -17.98
C GLU A 108 -6.56 -2.92 -18.43
N LEU A 109 -7.01 -3.76 -17.51
CA LEU A 109 -7.23 -5.17 -17.73
C LEU A 109 -8.73 -5.35 -18.01
N PRO A 110 -9.13 -5.75 -19.23
CA PRO A 110 -10.55 -5.81 -19.57
C PRO A 110 -11.23 -6.98 -18.82
N PRO A 111 -12.44 -6.78 -18.29
CA PRO A 111 -13.20 -7.86 -17.66
C PRO A 111 -13.67 -8.91 -18.68
N PRO A 112 -14.02 -10.13 -18.23
CA PRO A 112 -14.64 -11.12 -19.10
C PRO A 112 -15.96 -10.59 -19.68
N SER A 113 -16.27 -10.96 -20.93
CA SER A 113 -17.57 -10.66 -21.54
C SER A 113 -18.72 -11.26 -20.72
N PRO A 114 -19.88 -10.59 -20.61
CA PRO A 114 -20.31 -9.41 -21.37
C PRO A 114 -19.95 -8.05 -20.73
N SER A 115 -19.20 -8.05 -19.63
CA SER A 115 -18.85 -6.80 -18.93
C SER A 115 -18.04 -5.87 -19.83
N LYS A 116 -18.35 -4.58 -19.77
CA LYS A 116 -17.63 -3.56 -20.53
C LYS A 116 -16.42 -3.07 -19.73
N PRO A 117 -15.25 -2.88 -20.37
CA PRO A 117 -14.12 -2.19 -19.76
C PRO A 117 -14.53 -0.80 -19.25
N ARG A 118 -13.97 -0.40 -18.12
CA ARG A 118 -14.14 0.92 -17.53
C ARG A 118 -12.78 1.53 -17.35
N SER A 119 -12.65 2.81 -17.71
CA SER A 119 -11.38 3.47 -17.49
C SER A 119 -11.05 3.63 -16.01
N SER A 120 -9.76 3.51 -15.70
CA SER A 120 -9.21 3.75 -14.37
C SER A 120 -9.59 5.14 -13.88
N VAL A 121 -9.93 5.24 -12.59
CA VAL A 121 -10.25 6.51 -11.95
C VAL A 121 -9.05 7.47 -11.98
N LEU A 122 -7.82 6.95 -11.92
CA LEU A 122 -6.60 7.77 -12.01
C LEU A 122 -6.29 8.20 -13.44
N THR A 123 -6.64 7.40 -14.45
CA THR A 123 -6.58 7.82 -15.86
C THR A 123 -7.55 8.98 -16.13
N LEU A 124 -8.76 8.90 -15.59
CA LEU A 124 -9.78 9.94 -15.77
C LEU A 124 -9.55 11.18 -14.89
N ASN A 125 -8.88 11.01 -13.75
CA ASN A 125 -8.54 12.07 -12.81
C ASN A 125 -7.09 11.90 -12.28
N PRO A 126 -6.07 12.30 -13.07
CA PRO A 126 -4.67 12.14 -12.69
C PRO A 126 -4.27 12.92 -11.43
N HIS A 127 -4.97 14.02 -11.12
CA HIS A 127 -4.77 14.80 -9.90
C HIS A 127 -5.55 14.22 -8.69
N GLY A 128 -6.22 13.08 -8.86
CA GLY A 128 -6.93 12.34 -7.82
C GLY A 128 -6.02 11.59 -6.83
N TYR A 129 -4.70 11.70 -6.96
CA TYR A 129 -3.75 11.04 -6.07
C TYR A 129 -3.95 11.42 -4.59
N PRO A 130 -3.62 10.53 -3.64
CA PRO A 130 -3.70 10.84 -2.23
C PRO A 130 -2.71 11.94 -1.83
N THR A 131 -3.13 12.86 -0.96
CA THR A 131 -2.31 13.99 -0.48
C THR A 131 -1.88 13.83 0.97
N GLU A 132 -2.53 12.91 1.67
CA GLU A 132 -2.28 12.55 3.05
C GLU A 132 -2.24 11.03 3.16
N ALA A 133 -1.70 10.53 4.27
CA ALA A 133 -1.74 9.11 4.58
C ALA A 133 -2.08 8.88 6.04
N ALA A 134 -2.72 7.75 6.28
CA ALA A 134 -3.08 7.26 7.60
C ALA A 134 -2.62 5.81 7.75
N ALA A 135 -2.04 5.49 8.91
CA ALA A 135 -1.74 4.11 9.25
C ALA A 135 -3.00 3.47 9.85
N ILE A 136 -3.47 2.36 9.25
CA ILE A 136 -4.59 1.58 9.79
C ILE A 136 -4.02 0.42 10.59
N THR A 137 -4.27 0.40 11.90
CA THR A 137 -3.80 -0.65 12.80
C THR A 137 -4.96 -1.43 13.39
N GLU A 138 -4.71 -2.52 14.09
CA GLU A 138 -5.77 -3.27 14.77
C GLU A 138 -6.62 -2.38 15.68
N LEU A 139 -7.94 -2.58 15.63
CA LEU A 139 -8.95 -1.82 16.36
C LEU A 139 -8.72 -1.78 17.86
N LYS A 140 -8.07 -2.80 18.42
CA LYS A 140 -7.71 -2.84 19.85
C LYS A 140 -6.84 -1.66 20.28
N LEU A 141 -6.24 -0.92 19.34
CA LEU A 141 -5.42 0.27 19.56
C LEU A 141 -6.12 1.58 19.17
N ILE A 142 -7.36 1.51 18.65
CA ILE A 142 -8.11 2.66 18.17
C ILE A 142 -9.41 2.76 18.98
N ASP A 143 -9.51 3.77 19.84
CA ASP A 143 -10.66 3.96 20.72
C ASP A 143 -11.96 4.36 19.98
N ARG A 144 -11.88 4.75 18.70
CA ARG A 144 -13.03 5.21 17.88
C ARG A 144 -12.89 4.92 16.40
N LEU A 145 -14.00 4.54 15.77
CA LEU A 145 -14.16 4.52 14.31
C LEU A 145 -13.70 5.86 13.70
N GLN A 146 -13.04 5.80 12.54
CA GLN A 146 -12.53 6.96 11.83
C GLN A 146 -13.58 7.47 10.84
N GLU A 147 -13.61 8.79 10.66
CA GLU A 147 -14.34 9.39 9.54
C GLU A 147 -13.61 9.09 8.24
N LEU A 148 -14.35 8.64 7.23
CA LEU A 148 -13.78 8.39 5.90
C LEU A 148 -13.43 9.71 5.23
N LYS A 149 -12.21 9.79 4.70
CA LYS A 149 -11.72 10.95 3.96
C LYS A 149 -11.25 10.56 2.57
N TYR A 150 -11.59 11.40 1.60
CA TYR A 150 -11.07 11.28 0.25
C TYR A 150 -9.59 11.71 0.21
N ARG A 151 -8.83 11.11 -0.72
CA ARG A 151 -7.40 11.40 -0.94
C ARG A 151 -6.50 11.17 0.28
N VAL A 152 -6.92 10.29 1.20
CA VAL A 152 -6.09 9.77 2.29
C VAL A 152 -5.66 8.34 1.96
N LEU A 153 -4.36 8.12 1.78
CA LEU A 153 -3.75 6.81 1.60
C LEU A 153 -3.74 6.05 2.92
N CYS A 154 -4.66 5.12 3.05
CA CYS A 154 -4.76 4.20 4.16
C CYS A 154 -3.75 3.06 3.96
N MET A 155 -2.81 2.93 4.90
CA MET A 155 -1.76 1.91 4.89
C MET A 155 -1.93 0.97 6.09
N PRO A 156 -2.45 -0.24 5.87
CA PRO A 156 -2.59 -1.26 6.90
C PRO A 156 -1.23 -1.68 7.50
N THR A 157 -1.14 -1.64 8.83
CA THR A 157 0.08 -2.03 9.56
C THR A 157 0.15 -3.53 9.77
N SER A 158 -1.00 -4.23 9.82
CA SER A 158 -1.06 -5.68 9.96
C SER A 158 -0.51 -6.39 8.71
N PRO A 159 0.37 -7.39 8.86
CA PRO A 159 0.89 -8.16 7.73
C PRO A 159 -0.17 -9.08 7.10
N THR A 160 -1.25 -9.37 7.81
CA THR A 160 -2.34 -10.25 7.34
C THR A 160 -3.59 -9.47 6.92
N PHE A 161 -3.43 -8.17 6.63
CA PHE A 161 -4.54 -7.38 6.15
C PHE A 161 -5.01 -7.92 4.80
N PRO A 162 -6.33 -8.16 4.61
CA PRO A 162 -6.82 -8.83 3.42
C PRO A 162 -6.77 -7.94 2.18
N LEU A 163 -6.65 -8.58 1.02
CA LEU A 163 -6.84 -8.05 -0.34
C LEU A 163 -5.81 -7.01 -0.84
N VAL A 164 -5.45 -6.01 -0.04
CA VAL A 164 -4.66 -4.84 -0.50
C VAL A 164 -3.52 -4.50 0.46
N ASP A 165 -2.45 -3.92 -0.07
CA ASP A 165 -1.31 -3.42 0.72
C ASP A 165 -1.52 -1.96 1.17
N GLY A 166 -2.41 -1.24 0.49
CA GLY A 166 -2.89 0.09 0.84
C GLY A 166 -4.08 0.48 -0.02
N PHE A 167 -4.83 1.50 0.36
CA PHE A 167 -5.99 1.95 -0.41
C PHE A 167 -6.33 3.41 -0.12
N PHE A 168 -7.10 4.04 -0.99
CA PHE A 168 -7.64 5.38 -0.77
C PHE A 168 -8.97 5.58 -1.48
N PHE A 169 -9.70 6.62 -1.09
CA PHE A 169 -10.99 6.95 -1.67
C PHE A 169 -10.90 8.15 -2.59
N LEU A 170 -11.65 8.08 -3.69
CA LEU A 170 -11.84 9.15 -4.66
C LEU A 170 -13.32 9.49 -4.81
N ASN A 171 -13.63 10.78 -4.99
CA ASN A 171 -15.00 11.23 -5.24
C ASN A 171 -15.28 11.48 -6.74
N SER A 172 -14.25 11.77 -7.53
CA SER A 172 -14.36 12.16 -8.94
C SER A 172 -13.46 11.29 -9.83
N PRO A 173 -13.93 10.88 -11.03
CA PRO A 173 -15.24 11.18 -11.63
C PRO A 173 -16.41 10.37 -11.04
N ARG A 174 -16.10 9.41 -10.17
CA ARG A 174 -17.07 8.58 -9.48
C ARG A 174 -16.51 8.17 -8.12
N ARG A 175 -17.37 7.97 -7.13
CA ARG A 175 -16.98 7.44 -5.82
C ARG A 175 -16.31 6.08 -5.99
N THR A 176 -15.02 6.00 -5.67
CA THR A 176 -14.18 4.81 -5.90
C THR A 176 -13.28 4.52 -4.72
N LEU A 177 -13.21 3.25 -4.31
CA LEU A 177 -12.10 2.72 -3.50
C LEU A 177 -11.02 2.24 -4.47
N ALA A 178 -9.84 2.87 -4.44
CA ALA A 178 -8.66 2.45 -5.18
C ALA A 178 -7.74 1.65 -4.26
N GLY A 179 -7.67 0.34 -4.48
CA GLY A 179 -6.79 -0.59 -3.80
C GLY A 179 -5.44 -0.71 -4.52
N LEU A 180 -4.35 -0.67 -3.76
CA LEU A 180 -2.99 -0.87 -4.23
C LEU A 180 -2.52 -2.24 -3.78
N GLN A 181 -2.01 -3.05 -4.70
CA GLN A 181 -1.42 -4.35 -4.39
C GLN A 181 -0.06 -4.48 -5.04
N MET A 182 0.99 -4.53 -4.22
CA MET A 182 2.36 -4.76 -4.65
C MET A 182 2.52 -6.24 -4.98
N THR A 183 3.14 -6.55 -6.11
CA THR A 183 3.39 -7.96 -6.40
C THR A 183 4.48 -8.27 -7.41
N ARG A 184 5.05 -9.47 -7.27
CA ARG A 184 5.91 -10.09 -8.27
C ARG A 184 5.21 -11.16 -9.11
N ALA A 185 4.01 -11.60 -8.72
CA ALA A 185 3.31 -12.67 -9.43
C ALA A 185 2.72 -12.18 -10.75
N HIS A 186 2.53 -13.11 -11.69
CA HIS A 186 1.95 -12.85 -12.99
C HIS A 186 0.40 -12.90 -12.99
N ALA A 187 -0.20 -13.28 -11.85
CA ALA A 187 -1.64 -13.27 -11.59
C ALA A 187 -1.91 -13.22 -10.08
N HIS A 188 -3.03 -12.59 -9.70
CA HIS A 188 -3.59 -12.45 -8.35
C HIS A 188 -5.10 -12.68 -8.38
N HIS A 189 -5.49 -13.91 -8.69
CA HIS A 189 -6.87 -14.30 -8.44
C HIS A 189 -7.14 -14.23 -6.93
N THR A 190 -8.30 -13.71 -6.58
CA THR A 190 -8.75 -13.59 -5.19
C THR A 190 -9.95 -14.50 -4.95
N THR A 191 -10.32 -14.69 -3.69
CA THR A 191 -11.52 -15.42 -3.31
C THR A 191 -12.59 -14.47 -2.80
N THR A 192 -13.85 -14.89 -2.92
CA THR A 192 -14.99 -14.20 -2.30
C THR A 192 -14.79 -14.02 -0.79
N SER A 193 -14.17 -14.99 -0.12
CA SER A 193 -13.87 -14.91 1.31
C SER A 193 -12.86 -13.80 1.63
N THR A 194 -11.83 -13.59 0.82
CA THR A 194 -10.85 -12.50 1.02
C THR A 194 -11.48 -11.14 0.76
N VAL A 195 -12.31 -11.01 -0.28
CA VAL A 195 -13.04 -9.75 -0.56
C VAL A 195 -14.01 -9.43 0.58
N ARG A 196 -14.77 -10.43 1.05
CA ARG A 196 -15.67 -10.28 2.20
C ARG A 196 -14.93 -9.84 3.46
N GLN A 197 -13.83 -10.52 3.80
CA GLN A 197 -13.00 -10.13 4.94
C GLN A 197 -12.55 -8.69 4.81
N PHE A 198 -12.04 -8.27 3.65
CA PHE A 198 -11.65 -6.87 3.47
C PHE A 198 -12.81 -5.89 3.69
N THR A 199 -14.01 -6.17 3.17
CA THR A 199 -15.19 -5.33 3.42
C THR A 199 -15.62 -5.31 4.90
N GLU A 200 -15.49 -6.42 5.62
CA GLU A 200 -15.74 -6.50 7.07
C GLU A 200 -14.71 -5.67 7.84
N TYR A 201 -13.43 -5.73 7.47
CA TYR A 201 -12.41 -4.88 8.08
C TYR A 201 -12.71 -3.40 7.88
N LEU A 202 -13.16 -2.97 6.69
CA LEU A 202 -13.52 -1.57 6.43
C LEU A 202 -14.69 -1.10 7.30
N SER A 203 -15.68 -1.95 7.54
CA SER A 203 -16.83 -1.60 8.42
C SER A 203 -16.41 -1.38 9.86
N TRP A 204 -15.33 -2.04 10.29
CA TRP A 204 -14.77 -1.81 11.61
C TRP A 204 -13.89 -0.57 11.70
N PHE A 205 -13.38 -0.02 10.59
CA PHE A 205 -12.54 1.17 10.62
C PHE A 205 -13.29 2.47 10.40
N PHE A 206 -14.35 2.44 9.59
CA PHE A 206 -15.02 3.65 9.14
C PHE A 206 -16.45 3.76 9.68
N THR A 207 -16.77 4.93 10.24
CA THR A 207 -18.15 5.26 10.61
C THR A 207 -19.03 5.29 9.36
N ASN A 208 -20.26 4.79 9.45
CA ASN A 208 -21.26 4.79 8.37
C ASN A 208 -20.79 4.08 7.09
N TRP A 209 -19.91 3.08 7.22
CA TRP A 209 -19.36 2.34 6.09
C TRP A 209 -20.45 1.73 5.19
N GLU A 210 -21.51 1.15 5.77
CA GLU A 210 -22.58 0.51 5.01
C GLU A 210 -23.29 1.50 4.06
N GLU A 211 -23.63 2.69 4.55
CA GLU A 211 -24.24 3.75 3.75
C GLU A 211 -23.24 4.27 2.69
N PHE A 212 -21.98 4.47 3.08
CA PHE A 212 -20.95 4.95 2.16
C PHE A 212 -20.69 3.97 1.00
N ALA A 213 -20.66 2.67 1.29
CA ALA A 213 -20.39 1.62 0.33
C ALA A 213 -21.49 1.50 -0.74
N GLN A 214 -22.71 2.01 -0.48
CA GLN A 214 -23.79 1.99 -1.45
C GLN A 214 -23.41 2.77 -2.72
N GLY A 215 -23.29 2.05 -3.84
CA GLY A 215 -22.92 2.63 -5.13
C GLY A 215 -21.42 2.97 -5.26
N LEU A 216 -20.58 2.56 -4.31
CA LEU A 216 -19.13 2.71 -4.39
C LEU A 216 -18.58 1.81 -5.51
N SER A 217 -17.82 2.39 -6.44
CA SER A 217 -17.03 1.63 -7.41
C SER A 217 -15.70 1.20 -6.79
N TRP A 218 -15.08 0.14 -7.31
CA TRP A 218 -13.81 -0.33 -6.79
C TRP A 218 -12.81 -0.51 -7.93
N GLU A 219 -11.55 -0.29 -7.62
CA GLU A 219 -10.45 -0.45 -8.55
C GLU A 219 -9.24 -1.08 -7.87
N MET A 220 -8.61 -2.06 -8.51
CA MET A 220 -7.29 -2.56 -8.11
C MET A 220 -6.23 -2.04 -9.04
N ILE A 221 -5.16 -1.55 -8.43
CA ILE A 221 -3.93 -1.18 -9.10
C ILE A 221 -2.87 -2.16 -8.62
N TYR A 222 -2.51 -3.09 -9.49
CA TYR A 222 -1.41 -4.03 -9.28
C TYR A 222 -0.10 -3.31 -9.61
N VAL A 223 0.72 -3.07 -8.61
CA VAL A 223 2.04 -2.46 -8.78
C VAL A 223 3.07 -3.56 -8.85
N GLN A 224 3.59 -3.79 -10.05
CA GLN A 224 4.52 -4.87 -10.31
C GLN A 224 5.96 -4.42 -10.24
N HIS A 225 6.82 -5.35 -9.87
CA HIS A 225 8.26 -5.16 -9.97
C HIS A 225 8.70 -5.16 -11.45
N ALA A 226 9.65 -4.30 -11.83
CA ALA A 226 10.09 -4.13 -13.22
C ALA A 226 10.62 -5.42 -13.89
N PHE A 227 11.11 -6.38 -13.09
CA PHE A 227 11.58 -7.68 -13.59
C PHE A 227 10.53 -8.80 -13.52
N SER A 228 9.29 -8.49 -13.14
CA SER A 228 8.20 -9.46 -13.10
C SER A 228 7.49 -9.58 -14.44
N THR A 229 6.91 -10.75 -14.70
CA THR A 229 6.00 -10.92 -15.84
C THR A 229 4.76 -10.07 -15.64
N MET A 230 4.52 -9.15 -16.57
CA MET A 230 3.36 -8.24 -16.54
C MET A 230 2.04 -9.00 -16.46
N ILE A 231 1.19 -8.60 -15.52
CA ILE A 231 -0.20 -9.00 -15.45
C ILE A 231 -0.90 -8.41 -16.67
N SER A 232 -1.45 -9.28 -17.51
CA SER A 232 -2.08 -8.90 -18.78
C SER A 232 -3.53 -9.32 -18.90
N LYS A 233 -4.05 -10.03 -17.90
CA LYS A 233 -5.40 -10.59 -17.87
C LYS A 233 -6.18 -10.10 -16.67
N TRP A 234 -7.50 -10.14 -16.77
CA TRP A 234 -8.40 -9.89 -15.65
C TRP A 234 -8.07 -10.78 -14.46
N GLN A 235 -8.03 -10.19 -13.27
CA GLN A 235 -7.88 -10.93 -12.03
C GLN A 235 -9.26 -11.31 -11.52
N ARG A 236 -9.52 -12.62 -11.46
CA ARG A 236 -10.81 -13.18 -11.10
C ARG A 236 -11.01 -13.18 -9.59
N CYS A 237 -12.25 -12.99 -9.16
CA CYS A 237 -12.72 -13.35 -7.83
C CYS A 237 -13.50 -14.66 -7.94
N VAL A 238 -13.07 -15.70 -7.22
CA VAL A 238 -13.72 -17.02 -7.29
C VAL A 238 -14.34 -17.40 -5.95
N PRO A 239 -15.48 -18.09 -5.94
CA PRO A 239 -16.04 -18.68 -4.72
C PRO A 239 -15.07 -19.68 -4.10
N VAL A 240 -15.19 -19.91 -2.79
CA VAL A 240 -14.32 -20.87 -2.09
C VAL A 240 -14.57 -22.29 -2.61
N ASN A 241 -15.83 -22.60 -2.89
CA ASN A 241 -16.23 -23.84 -3.55
C ASN A 241 -17.15 -23.54 -4.75
N PRO A 242 -16.63 -23.56 -5.99
CA PRO A 242 -17.40 -23.29 -7.20
C PRO A 242 -18.59 -24.25 -7.42
N ASN A 243 -18.58 -25.43 -6.79
CA ASN A 243 -19.66 -26.40 -6.93
C ASN A 243 -20.77 -26.21 -5.88
N ASN A 244 -20.59 -25.29 -4.93
CA ASN A 244 -21.54 -25.04 -3.85
C ASN A 244 -21.54 -23.55 -3.47
N GLU A 245 -21.74 -22.70 -4.48
CA GLU A 245 -21.71 -21.25 -4.34
C GLU A 245 -22.94 -20.75 -3.59
N THR A 246 -22.71 -20.04 -2.49
CA THR A 246 -23.76 -19.34 -1.75
C THR A 246 -24.22 -18.09 -2.50
N ASP A 247 -25.44 -17.61 -2.24
CA ASP A 247 -25.95 -16.40 -2.90
C ASP A 247 -25.11 -15.16 -2.56
N ALA A 248 -24.55 -15.10 -1.34
CA ALA A 248 -23.60 -14.04 -0.96
C ALA A 248 -22.30 -14.09 -1.77
N GLU A 249 -21.78 -15.29 -2.07
CA GLU A 249 -20.60 -15.42 -2.93
C GLU A 249 -20.90 -15.00 -4.37
N LYS A 250 -22.08 -15.36 -4.89
CA LYS A 250 -22.53 -14.92 -6.22
C LYS A 250 -22.62 -13.40 -6.32
N GLU A 251 -23.11 -12.73 -5.27
CA GLU A 251 -23.17 -11.28 -5.21
C GLU A 251 -21.77 -10.65 -5.26
N ILE A 252 -20.82 -11.19 -4.49
CA ILE A 252 -19.42 -10.70 -4.49
C ILE A 252 -18.76 -10.91 -5.86
N VAL A 253 -18.97 -12.07 -6.50
CA VAL A 253 -18.44 -12.34 -7.86
C VAL A 253 -19.07 -11.39 -8.88
N ALA A 254 -20.39 -11.22 -8.87
CA ALA A 254 -21.08 -10.32 -9.78
C ALA A 254 -20.65 -8.86 -9.59
N PHE A 255 -20.43 -8.44 -8.35
CA PHE A 255 -19.85 -7.14 -8.03
C PHE A 255 -18.46 -7.00 -8.62
N TRP A 256 -17.58 -8.00 -8.41
CA TRP A 256 -16.22 -8.00 -8.92
C TRP A 256 -16.18 -7.98 -10.44
N ASP A 257 -17.04 -8.72 -11.14
CA ASP A 257 -17.00 -8.73 -12.61
C ASP A 257 -17.76 -7.56 -13.27
N GLY A 258 -18.66 -6.88 -12.56
CA GLY A 258 -19.54 -5.85 -13.13
C GLY A 258 -19.25 -4.40 -12.72
N ARG A 259 -18.70 -4.16 -11.52
CA ARG A 259 -18.47 -2.79 -10.98
C ARG A 259 -17.02 -2.51 -10.60
N TYR A 260 -16.14 -3.48 -10.83
CA TYR A 260 -14.73 -3.40 -10.53
C TYR A 260 -13.90 -2.97 -11.75
N THR A 261 -12.75 -2.37 -11.49
CA THR A 261 -11.74 -2.06 -12.53
C THR A 261 -10.41 -2.69 -12.11
N ASN A 262 -9.75 -3.40 -13.00
CA ASN A 262 -8.41 -3.95 -12.76
C ASN A 262 -7.41 -3.20 -13.62
N THR A 263 -6.36 -2.69 -13.00
CA THR A 263 -5.30 -1.93 -13.64
C THR A 263 -3.96 -2.48 -13.20
N SER A 264 -3.02 -2.65 -14.13
CA SER A 264 -1.64 -3.02 -13.80
C SER A 264 -0.70 -1.86 -14.10
N LEU A 265 0.28 -1.68 -13.23
CA LEU A 265 1.44 -0.83 -13.38
C LEU A 265 2.69 -1.71 -13.33
N CYS A 266 3.58 -1.60 -14.32
CA CYS A 266 4.86 -2.31 -14.37
C CYS A 266 6.04 -1.37 -14.19
#